data_AF-A0A835L3P8-F1
#
_entry.id   AF-A0A835L3P8-F1
#
_cell.length_a   1.000
_cell.length_b   1.000
_cell.length_c   1.000
_cell.angle_alpha   90.00
_cell.angle_beta   90.00
_cell.angle_gamma   90.00
#
_symmetry.space_group_name_H-M   'P 1'
#
loop_
_entity.id
_entity.type
_entity.pdbx_description
1 polymer ?
#
loop_
_entity_poly.entity_id
_entity_poly.type
_entity_poly.pdbx_seq_one_letter_code
_entity_poly.pdbx_strand_id
1 'polypeptide(L)'
;MTMGRSTDDSEVTMTWTKELDEAAVLATRTGNWHVVLFYLLCGLAAIPTSFLVFSQVFTNATPEHWCAPPPELDHLGLPDQLLRSLTVPGEQGTYESCTAYDIDRKELREALRDFVIERTVTTKEGNAFHTLQIYQLVAVSDKQRKELISNVTSAVLSVRKNTTSPCANGWRFSTEQYQDTLVTDFSLVCDLDWLPRICNTLFWVGSIFGNLFFGWMSDRYGRRPTILLMVFLEVPLAIASSFATSFWTYVGLRVAGGLFFPALYQLPFILALELMPPGQRNHTGIVVGMLFASGMCLLSLLAYAVQDWYHLYYWLIPESPRWLVGRGRIGEAEKVLRNLAKKNGIILERGFLLELHQKATQTEFSKSPASTLRRKSLQLVSKIFIQEDVEDVIENKRMDDQNSEGDCKASPLDVFRYPNIRKKFFILTFDWVALGVVYNSLSYNTPNLGVNDYLAFFIGGAVEIPSYFIAWRCMERFGRRWVLCSFMCIGGIACISCVLVPESWPWITVSLSMLGRLFAASSFAVFYVLIGELLPTVLRAQAMGAASFISGLGLLACPYIVHLAVYSRALPLTIMGVLSVMGGITSLFLPETLNQPLPQTLGDGETFGRNFKIFSCVERPSEK
;
A
#
# COMPACT_ATOMS: atom_id res chain seq x y z
N MET A 1 -2.95 -6.91 -62.71
CA MET A 1 -1.64 -6.91 -62.02
C MET A 1 -1.72 -5.87 -60.93
N THR A 2 -1.98 -6.32 -59.69
CA THR A 2 -1.10 -6.35 -58.50
C THR A 2 -1.48 -5.20 -57.58
N MET A 3 -1.70 -5.29 -56.26
CA MET A 3 -1.74 -6.29 -55.18
C MET A 3 -2.40 -5.46 -54.03
N GLY A 4 -3.33 -5.90 -53.17
CA GLY A 4 -3.53 -7.22 -52.61
C GLY A 4 -2.69 -7.45 -51.36
N ARG A 5 -2.69 -6.55 -50.35
CA ARG A 5 -2.15 -6.82 -49.00
C ARG A 5 -2.53 -5.74 -47.97
N SER A 6 -3.48 -6.03 -47.07
CA SER A 6 -3.53 -5.38 -45.73
C SER A 6 -4.57 -5.92 -44.73
N THR A 7 -5.33 -7.00 -45.01
CA THR A 7 -6.46 -7.41 -44.16
C THR A 7 -6.25 -8.67 -43.32
N ASP A 8 -5.03 -9.20 -43.19
CA ASP A 8 -4.81 -10.53 -42.56
C ASP A 8 -4.11 -10.50 -41.17
N ASP A 9 -3.64 -9.33 -40.71
CA ASP A 9 -2.84 -9.26 -39.45
C ASP A 9 -3.65 -9.00 -38.17
N SER A 10 -4.97 -8.76 -38.26
CA SER A 10 -5.80 -8.41 -37.10
C SER A 10 -6.63 -9.55 -36.51
N GLU A 11 -6.66 -10.74 -37.13
CA GLU A 11 -7.56 -11.85 -36.74
C GLU A 11 -6.97 -12.84 -35.71
N VAL A 12 -5.68 -12.70 -35.33
CA VAL A 12 -4.96 -13.74 -34.54
C VAL A 12 -4.79 -13.40 -33.04
N THR A 13 -5.44 -12.34 -32.53
CA THR A 13 -5.20 -11.88 -31.14
C THR A 13 -6.06 -12.53 -30.04
N MET A 14 -6.93 -13.49 -30.38
CA MET A 14 -7.68 -14.27 -29.40
C MET A 14 -7.19 -15.74 -29.37
N THR A 15 -7.03 -16.28 -28.14
CA THR A 15 -6.86 -17.71 -27.73
C THR A 15 -5.48 -18.29 -27.33
N TRP A 16 -4.42 -17.49 -27.10
CA TRP A 16 -3.15 -18.04 -26.56
C TRP A 16 -3.14 -18.29 -25.03
N THR A 17 -4.17 -17.90 -24.28
CA THR A 17 -4.16 -17.92 -22.81
C THR A 17 -4.07 -19.33 -22.21
N LYS A 18 -4.82 -20.31 -22.75
CA LYS A 18 -4.75 -21.71 -22.30
C LYS A 18 -3.41 -22.35 -22.62
N GLU A 19 -2.90 -22.09 -23.81
CA GLU A 19 -1.63 -22.64 -24.29
C GLU A 19 -0.44 -22.09 -23.50
N LEU A 20 -0.47 -20.81 -23.12
CA LEU A 20 0.53 -20.25 -22.21
C LEU A 20 0.43 -20.84 -20.81
N ASP A 21 -0.77 -21.10 -20.28
CA ASP A 21 -0.93 -21.72 -18.97
C ASP A 21 -0.42 -23.18 -19.00
N GLU A 22 -0.66 -23.93 -20.08
CA GLU A 22 -0.10 -25.27 -20.29
C GLU A 22 1.42 -25.25 -20.49
N ALA A 23 1.94 -24.30 -21.27
CA ALA A 23 3.37 -24.11 -21.48
C ALA A 23 4.11 -23.73 -20.18
N ALA A 24 3.50 -22.87 -19.35
CA ALA A 24 4.02 -22.49 -18.04
C ALA A 24 4.07 -23.71 -17.10
N VAL A 25 3.02 -24.54 -17.08
CA VAL A 25 2.99 -25.79 -16.31
C VAL A 25 4.09 -26.75 -16.79
N LEU A 26 4.31 -26.88 -18.10
CA LEU A 26 5.36 -27.73 -18.66
C LEU A 26 6.77 -27.23 -18.29
N ALA A 27 7.00 -25.92 -18.30
CA ALA A 27 8.29 -25.29 -17.99
C ALA A 27 8.64 -25.29 -16.49
N THR A 28 7.65 -25.47 -15.61
CA THR A 28 7.80 -25.38 -14.15
C THR A 28 7.62 -26.72 -13.42
N ARG A 29 7.37 -27.81 -14.15
CA ARG A 29 6.99 -29.13 -13.62
C ARG A 29 7.96 -29.73 -12.58
N THR A 30 9.26 -29.43 -12.63
CA THR A 30 10.27 -30.14 -11.81
C THR A 30 11.26 -29.25 -11.04
N GLY A 31 11.16 -27.91 -11.12
CA GLY A 31 12.17 -27.03 -10.50
C GLY A 31 11.62 -25.75 -9.88
N ASN A 32 12.16 -25.35 -8.73
CA ASN A 32 11.70 -24.20 -7.92
C ASN A 32 12.45 -22.90 -8.23
N TRP A 33 13.34 -22.87 -9.24
CA TRP A 33 14.17 -21.69 -9.54
C TRP A 33 13.35 -20.45 -9.89
N HIS A 34 12.24 -20.63 -10.59
CA HIS A 34 11.30 -19.57 -10.92
C HIS A 34 10.63 -18.97 -9.67
N VAL A 35 10.41 -19.78 -8.62
CA VAL A 35 9.87 -19.35 -7.32
C VAL A 35 10.92 -18.57 -6.51
N VAL A 36 12.18 -19.01 -6.51
CA VAL A 36 13.28 -18.31 -5.82
C VAL A 36 13.57 -16.96 -6.48
N LEU A 37 13.65 -16.92 -7.82
CA LEU A 37 13.83 -15.69 -8.58
C LEU A 37 12.69 -14.70 -8.31
N PHE A 38 11.48 -15.22 -8.19
CA PHE A 38 10.28 -14.46 -7.88
C PHE A 38 10.33 -13.83 -6.48
N TYR A 39 10.66 -14.61 -5.45
CA TYR A 39 10.78 -14.05 -4.09
C TYR A 39 11.89 -13.02 -3.96
N LEU A 40 13.00 -13.21 -4.67
CA LEU A 40 14.08 -12.23 -4.70
C LEU A 40 13.62 -10.91 -5.34
N LEU A 41 12.87 -10.97 -6.45
CA LEU A 41 12.28 -9.80 -7.12
C LEU A 41 11.30 -9.04 -6.22
N CYS A 42 10.35 -9.76 -5.62
CA CYS A 42 9.33 -9.16 -4.77
C CYS A 42 9.92 -8.62 -3.45
N GLY A 43 10.92 -9.28 -2.87
CA GLY A 43 11.63 -8.77 -1.71
C GLY A 43 12.37 -7.46 -2.02
N LEU A 44 13.06 -7.40 -3.16
CA LEU A 44 13.83 -6.22 -3.57
C LEU A 44 12.95 -5.01 -3.91
N ALA A 45 11.72 -5.22 -4.43
CA ALA A 45 10.76 -4.15 -4.64
C ALA A 45 10.02 -3.76 -3.35
N ALA A 46 9.63 -4.75 -2.52
CA ALA A 46 8.81 -4.49 -1.34
C ALA A 46 9.55 -3.74 -0.23
N ILE A 47 10.87 -3.93 -0.08
CA ILE A 47 11.66 -3.29 0.99
C ILE A 47 11.74 -1.76 0.80
N PRO A 48 12.18 -1.21 -0.36
CA PRO A 48 12.17 0.23 -0.61
C PRO A 48 10.78 0.86 -0.48
N THR A 49 9.78 0.18 -1.02
CA THR A 49 8.37 0.62 -0.97
C THR A 49 7.85 0.69 0.47
N SER A 50 8.23 -0.26 1.33
CA SER A 50 7.90 -0.24 2.76
C SER A 50 8.59 0.94 3.48
N PHE A 51 9.87 1.19 3.16
CA PHE A 51 10.61 2.33 3.71
C PHE A 51 9.96 3.67 3.34
N LEU A 52 9.58 3.84 2.07
CA LEU A 52 9.02 5.10 1.54
C LEU A 52 7.74 5.54 2.27
N VAL A 53 6.85 4.59 2.55
CA VAL A 53 5.56 4.89 3.23
C VAL A 53 5.73 5.02 4.73
N PHE A 54 6.42 4.08 5.37
CA PHE A 54 6.42 4.03 6.81
C PHE A 54 7.50 4.89 7.46
N SER A 55 8.52 5.33 6.71
CA SER A 55 9.40 6.43 7.17
C SER A 55 8.58 7.67 7.54
N GLN A 56 7.44 7.91 6.88
CA GLN A 56 6.57 9.06 7.16
C GLN A 56 5.97 9.05 8.56
N VAL A 57 5.73 7.86 9.14
CA VAL A 57 5.21 7.72 10.51
C VAL A 57 6.21 8.33 11.49
N PHE A 58 7.50 8.05 11.29
CA PHE A 58 8.57 8.51 12.17
C PHE A 58 9.03 9.93 11.84
N THR A 59 9.10 10.31 10.56
CA THR A 59 9.53 11.67 10.19
C THR A 59 8.51 12.73 10.57
N ASN A 60 7.21 12.40 10.53
CA ASN A 60 6.14 13.32 10.90
C ASN A 60 5.69 13.16 12.36
N ALA A 61 6.36 12.32 13.14
CA ALA A 61 6.05 12.19 14.56
C ALA A 61 6.28 13.55 15.23
N THR A 62 5.31 13.99 16.03
CA THR A 62 5.40 15.22 16.81
C THR A 62 5.83 14.84 18.23
N PRO A 63 7.11 15.03 18.60
CA PRO A 63 7.52 14.81 19.98
C PRO A 63 6.83 15.81 20.92
N GLU A 64 6.83 15.49 22.21
CA GLU A 64 6.40 16.43 23.23
C GLU A 64 7.23 17.71 23.12
N HIS A 65 6.54 18.85 23.11
CA HIS A 65 7.14 20.14 22.90
C HIS A 65 6.56 21.17 23.87
N TRP A 66 7.33 22.22 24.10
CA TRP A 66 6.93 23.36 24.90
C TRP A 66 7.63 24.62 24.41
N CYS A 67 7.14 25.79 24.83
CA CYS A 67 7.77 27.05 24.46
C CYS A 67 9.22 27.11 24.95
N ALA A 68 10.12 27.58 24.07
CA ALA A 68 11.48 27.86 24.49
C ALA A 68 11.51 29.01 25.52
N PRO A 69 12.35 28.88 26.57
CA PRO A 69 12.53 29.94 27.56
C PRO A 69 13.10 31.20 26.92
N PRO A 70 12.96 32.37 27.56
CA PRO A 70 13.74 33.55 27.21
C PRO A 70 15.25 33.22 27.20
N PRO A 71 16.04 33.77 26.26
CA PRO A 71 17.46 33.48 26.13
C PRO A 71 18.24 33.87 27.40
N GLU A 72 17.74 34.83 28.18
CA GLU A 72 18.29 35.19 29.47
C GLU A 72 18.27 34.03 30.49
N LEU A 73 17.28 33.12 30.42
CA LEU A 73 17.23 31.93 31.27
C LEU A 73 17.91 30.70 30.64
N ASP A 74 17.87 30.58 29.32
CA ASP A 74 18.35 29.40 28.60
C ASP A 74 19.84 29.13 28.85
N HIS A 75 20.62 30.20 28.99
CA HIS A 75 22.07 30.14 29.21
C HIS A 75 22.48 29.88 30.67
N LEU A 76 21.55 29.92 31.62
CA LEU A 76 21.85 29.74 33.05
C LEU A 76 22.15 28.29 33.44
N GLY A 77 21.88 27.32 32.56
CA GLY A 77 22.11 25.89 32.84
C GLY A 77 21.23 25.35 33.97
N LEU A 78 20.00 25.86 34.07
CA LEU A 78 18.97 25.37 34.99
C LEU A 78 18.45 23.99 34.52
N PRO A 79 17.96 23.13 35.43
CA PRO A 79 17.31 21.88 35.03
C PRO A 79 16.09 22.12 34.13
N ASP A 80 15.96 21.38 33.04
CA ASP A 80 14.89 21.59 32.04
C ASP A 80 13.48 21.49 32.62
N GLN A 81 13.25 20.59 33.58
CA GLN A 81 11.95 20.45 34.26
C GLN A 81 11.60 21.70 35.09
N LEU A 82 12.60 22.29 35.76
CA LEU A 82 12.40 23.52 36.53
C LEU A 82 12.11 24.67 35.58
N LEU A 83 12.87 24.77 34.49
CA LEU A 83 12.69 25.80 33.47
C LEU A 83 11.29 25.73 32.84
N ARG A 84 10.85 24.52 32.49
CA ARG A 84 9.49 24.25 31.99
C ARG A 84 8.42 24.70 32.99
N SER A 85 8.58 24.38 34.28
CA SER A 85 7.60 24.78 35.31
C SER A 85 7.51 26.30 35.54
N LEU A 86 8.58 27.03 35.23
CA LEU A 86 8.64 28.47 35.38
C LEU A 86 8.02 29.21 34.19
N THR A 87 8.26 28.72 32.97
CA THR A 87 7.87 29.41 31.73
C THR A 87 6.54 28.94 31.14
N VAL A 88 6.11 27.71 31.44
CA VAL A 88 4.94 27.07 30.80
C VAL A 88 3.83 26.86 31.81
N PRO A 89 2.57 27.21 31.49
CA PRO A 89 1.43 26.90 32.35
C PRO A 89 1.21 25.40 32.46
N GLY A 90 0.91 24.94 33.67
CA GLY A 90 0.58 23.55 33.92
C GLY A 90 -0.09 23.33 35.28
N GLU A 91 -0.99 22.37 35.32
CA GLU A 91 -1.64 21.87 36.54
C GLU A 91 -1.25 20.41 36.77
N GLN A 92 -0.90 20.06 38.02
CA GLN A 92 -0.63 18.68 38.46
C GLN A 92 0.36 17.88 37.57
N GLY A 93 1.32 18.56 36.93
CA GLY A 93 2.34 17.91 36.08
C GLY A 93 1.97 17.78 34.60
N THR A 94 0.75 18.19 34.19
CA THR A 94 0.39 18.39 32.78
C THR A 94 0.62 19.84 32.39
N TYR A 95 1.46 20.07 31.39
CA TYR A 95 1.80 21.41 30.89
C TYR A 95 1.17 21.65 29.53
N GLU A 96 0.72 22.88 29.26
CA GLU A 96 0.27 23.27 27.92
C GLU A 96 1.46 23.32 26.95
N SER A 97 1.26 22.92 25.70
CA SER A 97 2.36 22.79 24.73
C SER A 97 2.60 24.04 23.88
N CYS A 98 1.56 24.88 23.66
CA CYS A 98 1.56 25.97 22.67
C CYS A 98 1.60 27.39 23.27
N THR A 99 1.59 27.50 24.59
CA THR A 99 1.41 28.75 25.33
C THR A 99 2.47 28.87 26.42
N ALA A 100 2.92 30.09 26.67
CA ALA A 100 3.85 30.42 27.74
C ALA A 100 3.30 31.56 28.59
N TYR A 101 3.82 31.68 29.82
CA TYR A 101 3.58 32.87 30.62
C TYR A 101 4.24 34.10 30.00
N ASP A 102 3.54 35.24 30.08
CA ASP A 102 4.10 36.53 29.69
C ASP A 102 5.15 36.97 30.74
N ILE A 103 6.40 37.10 30.29
CA ILE A 103 7.55 37.53 31.09
C ILE A 103 8.22 38.67 30.34
N ASP A 104 8.20 39.88 30.90
CA ASP A 104 8.89 41.02 30.30
C ASP A 104 10.40 40.82 30.43
N ARG A 105 11.09 40.81 29.29
CA ARG A 105 12.56 40.66 29.23
C ARG A 105 13.30 41.75 30.00
N LYS A 106 12.77 42.97 30.08
CA LYS A 106 13.44 44.08 30.77
C LYS A 106 13.41 43.87 32.28
N GLU A 107 12.23 43.60 32.82
CA GLU A 107 12.03 43.34 34.25
C GLU A 107 12.79 42.09 34.69
N LEU A 108 12.81 41.06 33.84
CA LEU A 108 13.56 39.83 34.08
C LEU A 108 15.07 40.09 34.20
N ARG A 109 15.65 40.92 33.32
CA ARG A 109 17.08 41.28 33.41
C ARG A 109 17.42 42.06 34.66
N GLU A 110 16.52 42.95 35.09
CA GLU A 110 16.71 43.69 36.34
C GLU A 110 16.67 42.75 37.55
N ALA A 111 15.72 41.82 37.58
CA ALA A 111 15.58 40.84 38.65
C ALA A 111 16.74 39.83 38.71
N LEU A 112 17.39 39.52 37.58
CA LEU A 112 18.50 38.57 37.51
C LEU A 112 19.90 39.20 37.71
N ARG A 113 20.01 40.53 37.71
CA ARG A 113 21.29 41.26 37.73
C ARG A 113 22.19 40.85 38.89
N ASP A 114 21.62 40.62 40.06
CA ASP A 114 22.39 40.32 41.28
C ASP A 114 22.88 38.87 41.35
N PHE A 115 22.39 37.99 40.47
CA PHE A 115 22.62 36.54 40.53
C PHE A 115 23.45 36.00 39.36
N VAL A 116 23.72 36.82 38.33
CA VAL A 116 24.23 36.38 37.03
C VAL A 116 25.38 37.26 36.57
N ILE A 117 26.41 36.66 35.97
CA ILE A 117 27.53 37.37 35.35
C ILE A 117 27.27 37.50 33.85
N GLU A 118 27.35 38.71 33.30
CA GLU A 118 27.29 38.98 31.86
C GLU A 118 28.65 38.67 31.21
N ARG A 119 28.66 37.78 30.21
CA ARG A 119 29.87 37.37 29.50
C ARG A 119 29.65 37.41 27.99
N THR A 120 30.49 38.15 27.27
CA THR A 120 30.40 38.22 25.81
C THR A 120 31.23 37.10 25.19
N VAL A 121 30.59 36.23 24.40
CA VAL A 121 31.23 35.09 23.74
C VAL A 121 31.15 35.27 22.23
N THR A 122 32.30 35.20 21.55
CA THR A 122 32.38 35.21 20.08
C THR A 122 32.30 33.78 19.56
N THR A 123 31.24 33.46 18.83
CA THR A 123 31.02 32.17 18.17
C THR A 123 31.19 32.31 16.67
N LYS A 124 31.79 31.30 16.02
CA LYS A 124 32.03 31.27 14.58
C LYS A 124 31.03 30.31 13.93
N GLU A 125 30.02 30.85 13.24
CA GLU A 125 29.12 30.07 12.39
C GLU A 125 29.52 30.29 10.92
N GLY A 126 30.09 29.25 10.30
CA GLY A 126 30.62 29.34 8.94
C GLY A 126 31.78 30.33 8.80
N ASN A 127 31.63 31.33 7.92
CA ASN A 127 32.62 32.40 7.69
C ASN A 127 32.35 33.69 8.48
N ALA A 128 31.27 33.75 9.27
CA ALA A 128 30.89 34.93 10.05
C ALA A 128 31.18 34.73 11.55
N PHE A 129 31.62 35.81 12.21
CA PHE A 129 31.77 35.86 13.66
C PHE A 129 30.55 36.54 14.27
N HIS A 130 29.84 35.85 15.15
CA HIS A 130 28.72 36.39 15.93
C HIS A 130 29.16 36.61 17.38
N THR A 131 28.90 37.80 17.92
CA THR A 131 29.05 38.11 19.35
C THR A 131 27.73 37.85 20.07
N LEU A 132 27.70 36.85 20.96
CA LEU A 132 26.57 36.54 21.82
C LEU A 132 26.84 37.02 23.25
N GLN A 133 25.87 37.69 23.87
CA GLN A 133 25.90 38.03 25.30
C GLN A 133 25.28 36.86 26.07
N ILE A 134 26.08 36.16 26.87
CA ILE A 134 25.68 34.97 27.62
C ILE A 134 25.61 35.32 29.11
N TYR A 135 24.54 34.85 29.74
CA TYR A 135 24.25 35.01 31.16
C TYR A 135 24.60 33.71 31.88
N GLN A 136 25.61 33.72 32.75
CA GLN A 136 26.03 32.52 33.49
C GLN A 136 25.87 32.73 35.00
N LEU A 137 25.34 31.72 35.70
CA LEU A 137 25.25 31.74 37.17
C LEU A 137 26.65 31.89 37.77
N VAL A 138 26.75 32.71 38.82
CA VAL A 138 28.00 32.85 39.60
C VAL A 138 28.48 31.46 40.05
N ALA A 139 29.75 31.14 39.83
CA ALA A 139 30.31 29.84 40.22
C ALA A 139 30.35 29.72 41.76
N VAL A 140 29.57 28.80 42.32
CA VAL A 140 29.48 28.59 43.78
C VAL A 140 29.51 27.09 44.12
N SER A 141 29.87 26.74 45.37
CA SER A 141 29.88 25.35 45.86
C SER A 141 28.51 24.66 45.68
N ASP A 142 28.47 23.32 45.61
CA ASP A 142 27.22 22.57 45.32
C ASP A 142 26.05 22.87 46.28
N LYS A 143 26.33 23.23 47.54
CA LYS A 143 25.29 23.67 48.50
C LYS A 143 24.75 25.05 48.15
N GLN A 144 25.63 26.00 47.83
CA GLN A 144 25.25 27.36 47.47
C GLN A 144 24.57 27.43 46.09
N ARG A 145 24.87 26.49 45.19
CA ARG A 145 24.18 26.35 43.89
C ARG A 145 22.68 26.11 44.07
N LYS A 146 22.26 25.31 45.04
CA LYS A 146 20.83 25.06 45.32
C LYS A 146 20.11 26.30 45.85
N GLU A 147 20.76 27.06 46.74
CA GLU A 147 20.23 28.33 47.25
C GLU A 147 20.12 29.37 46.14
N LEU A 148 21.13 29.47 45.27
CA LEU A 148 21.12 30.37 44.11
C LEU A 148 19.98 30.02 43.14
N ILE A 149 19.76 28.74 42.85
CA ILE A 149 18.63 28.28 42.02
C ILE A 149 17.29 28.67 42.66
N SER A 150 17.15 28.54 43.99
CA SER A 150 15.94 28.97 44.70
C SER A 150 15.70 30.48 44.58
N ASN A 151 16.74 31.29 44.73
CA ASN A 151 16.64 32.74 44.61
C ASN A 151 16.27 33.17 43.17
N VAL A 152 16.91 32.58 42.17
CA VAL A 152 16.57 32.80 40.74
C VAL A 152 15.13 32.40 40.46
N THR A 153 14.68 31.27 41.00
CA THR A 153 13.29 30.80 40.86
C THR A 153 12.31 31.84 41.42
N SER A 154 12.57 32.37 42.62
CA SER A 154 11.73 33.40 43.23
C SER A 154 11.71 34.72 42.45
N ALA A 155 12.86 35.11 41.86
CA ALA A 155 12.97 36.30 41.02
C ALA A 155 12.10 36.16 39.75
N VAL A 156 12.19 35.01 39.07
CA VAL A 156 11.36 34.71 37.88
C VAL A 156 9.87 34.71 38.21
N LEU A 157 9.48 34.13 39.35
CA LEU A 157 8.08 34.12 39.79
C LEU A 157 7.54 35.51 40.13
N SER A 158 8.39 36.45 40.54
CA SER A 158 7.97 37.83 40.84
C SER A 158 7.66 38.67 39.59
N VAL A 159 8.32 38.37 38.48
CA VAL A 159 8.17 39.06 37.18
C VAL A 159 7.11 38.38 36.30
N ARG A 160 6.88 37.08 36.52
CA ARG A 160 5.90 36.30 35.77
C ARG A 160 4.48 36.85 35.96
N LYS A 161 3.81 37.18 34.86
CA LYS A 161 2.39 37.50 34.85
C LYS A 161 1.56 36.22 34.76
N ASN A 162 0.33 36.26 35.29
CA ASN A 162 -0.63 35.16 35.16
C ASN A 162 -1.28 35.07 33.77
N THR A 163 -1.02 36.03 32.89
CA THR A 163 -1.50 36.03 31.49
C THR A 163 -0.62 35.14 30.62
N THR A 164 -1.25 34.36 29.74
CA THR A 164 -0.57 33.50 28.78
C THR A 164 -0.52 34.14 27.40
N SER A 165 0.57 33.90 26.66
CA SER A 165 0.77 34.36 25.29
C SER A 165 1.32 33.22 24.41
N PRO A 166 1.16 33.29 23.07
CA PRO A 166 1.81 32.36 22.15
C PRO A 166 3.34 32.38 22.32
N CYS A 167 4.01 31.27 22.03
CA CYS A 167 5.47 31.16 22.19
C CYS A 167 6.22 32.16 21.29
N ALA A 168 6.93 33.12 21.90
CA ALA A 168 7.68 34.15 21.16
C ALA A 168 9.15 33.78 20.87
N ASN A 169 9.74 32.86 21.65
CA ASN A 169 11.18 32.56 21.61
C ASN A 169 11.52 31.24 20.90
N GLY A 170 10.58 30.64 20.17
CA GLY A 170 10.73 29.34 19.52
C GLY A 170 10.27 28.17 20.40
N TRP A 171 10.76 26.97 20.10
CA TRP A 171 10.28 25.70 20.65
C TRP A 171 11.41 24.86 21.23
N ARG A 172 11.11 24.14 22.31
CA ARG A 172 11.94 23.06 22.87
C ARG A 172 11.19 21.75 22.72
N PHE A 173 11.92 20.70 22.34
CA PHE A 173 11.38 19.38 22.06
C PHE A 173 12.01 18.35 23.00
N SER A 174 11.22 17.37 23.44
CA SER A 174 11.71 16.22 24.21
C SER A 174 12.51 15.28 23.30
N THR A 175 13.72 14.92 23.74
CA THR A 175 14.62 14.00 23.03
C THR A 175 14.55 12.56 23.55
N GLU A 176 13.58 12.24 24.42
CA GLU A 176 13.45 10.90 25.02
C GLU A 176 13.10 9.81 24.00
N GLN A 177 12.24 10.14 23.03
CA GLN A 177 11.74 9.19 22.04
C GLN A 177 12.33 9.40 20.65
N TYR A 178 12.55 10.66 20.25
CA TYR A 178 13.10 11.04 18.95
C TYR A 178 14.27 11.99 19.15
N GLN A 179 15.38 11.78 18.45
CA GLN A 179 16.49 12.75 18.44
C GLN A 179 16.11 13.94 17.55
N ASP A 180 15.89 13.67 16.26
CA ASP A 180 15.49 14.65 15.27
C ASP A 180 14.35 14.09 14.39
N THR A 181 13.44 14.97 13.98
CA THR A 181 12.28 14.69 13.12
C THR A 181 12.07 15.85 12.16
N LEU A 182 11.26 15.65 11.11
CA LEU A 182 10.90 16.75 10.20
C LEU A 182 10.21 17.91 10.96
N VAL A 183 9.42 17.57 11.98
CA VAL A 183 8.68 18.53 12.79
C VAL A 183 9.64 19.36 13.65
N THR A 184 10.68 18.74 14.24
CA THR A 184 11.67 19.44 15.06
C THR A 184 12.57 20.33 14.21
N ASP A 185 13.04 19.82 13.06
CA ASP A 185 13.96 20.53 12.17
C ASP A 185 13.35 21.82 11.62
N PHE A 186 12.08 21.76 11.23
CA PHE A 186 11.36 22.91 10.66
C PHE A 186 10.42 23.61 11.66
N SER A 187 10.40 23.20 12.93
CA SER A 187 9.54 23.75 13.99
C SER A 187 8.06 23.84 13.60
N LEU A 188 7.51 22.75 13.05
CA LEU A 188 6.16 22.70 12.45
C LEU A 188 5.09 22.32 13.50
N VAL A 189 4.86 23.21 14.46
CA VAL A 189 4.06 22.92 15.66
C VAL A 189 2.98 24.00 15.87
N CYS A 190 1.94 23.67 16.64
CA CYS A 190 0.83 24.57 16.99
C CYS A 190 0.15 25.16 15.74
N ASP A 191 0.30 26.45 15.43
CA ASP A 191 -0.32 27.09 14.25
C ASP A 191 0.12 26.46 12.90
N LEU A 192 1.27 25.77 12.90
CA LEU A 192 1.87 25.14 11.72
C LEU A 192 1.71 23.61 11.71
N ASP A 193 0.95 23.05 12.65
CA ASP A 193 0.78 21.59 12.81
C ASP A 193 0.15 20.89 11.59
N TRP A 194 -0.57 21.65 10.76
CA TRP A 194 -1.26 21.16 9.56
C TRP A 194 -0.31 20.91 8.38
N LEU A 195 0.89 21.49 8.38
CA LEU A 195 1.85 21.37 7.28
C LEU A 195 2.34 19.91 7.06
N PRO A 196 2.81 19.17 8.09
CA PRO A 196 3.15 17.75 7.95
C PRO A 196 1.98 16.90 7.42
N ARG A 197 0.74 17.23 7.82
CA ARG A 197 -0.45 16.52 7.37
C ARG A 197 -0.71 16.74 5.87
N ILE A 198 -0.61 17.98 5.40
CA ILE A 198 -0.74 18.28 3.98
C ILE A 198 0.38 17.65 3.16
N CYS A 199 1.61 17.58 3.69
CA CYS A 199 2.69 16.84 3.05
C CYS A 199 2.31 15.38 2.78
N ASN A 200 1.71 14.69 3.75
CA ASN A 200 1.23 13.31 3.59
C ASN A 200 0.07 13.22 2.58
N THR A 201 -0.86 14.16 2.59
CA THR A 201 -1.94 14.22 1.59
C THR A 201 -1.37 14.39 0.17
N LEU A 202 -0.40 15.30 0.00
CA LEU A 202 0.25 15.56 -1.29
C LEU A 202 1.04 14.34 -1.80
N PHE A 203 1.65 13.56 -0.90
CA PHE A 203 2.26 12.28 -1.26
C PHE A 203 1.24 11.32 -1.92
N TRP A 204 0.04 11.20 -1.34
CA TRP A 204 -1.03 10.37 -1.90
C TRP A 204 -1.59 10.93 -3.21
N VAL A 205 -1.62 12.26 -3.39
CA VAL A 205 -1.93 12.89 -4.68
C VAL A 205 -0.94 12.45 -5.76
N GLY A 206 0.37 12.44 -5.45
CA GLY A 206 1.39 11.89 -6.36
C GLY A 206 1.08 10.44 -6.73
N SER A 207 0.77 9.60 -5.75
CA SER A 207 0.41 8.19 -5.94
C SER A 207 -0.75 7.96 -6.92
N ILE A 208 -1.79 8.80 -6.87
CA ILE A 208 -2.95 8.72 -7.78
C ILE A 208 -2.51 8.86 -9.24
N PHE A 209 -1.70 9.88 -9.56
CA PHE A 209 -1.20 10.10 -10.92
C PHE A 209 -0.17 9.06 -11.34
N GLY A 210 0.68 8.65 -10.39
CA GLY A 210 1.70 7.65 -10.57
C GLY A 210 1.16 6.30 -11.02
N ASN A 211 0.11 5.82 -10.36
CA ASN A 211 -0.48 4.52 -10.70
C ASN A 211 -1.07 4.51 -12.12
N LEU A 212 -1.71 5.60 -12.53
CA LEU A 212 -2.25 5.74 -13.89
C LEU A 212 -1.13 5.78 -14.94
N PHE A 213 -0.10 6.59 -14.69
CA PHE A 213 1.02 6.78 -15.61
C PHE A 213 1.86 5.50 -15.78
N PHE A 214 2.29 4.88 -14.68
CA PHE A 214 3.12 3.68 -14.72
C PHE A 214 2.31 2.43 -15.10
N GLY A 215 1.00 2.40 -14.83
CA GLY A 215 0.09 1.39 -15.38
C GLY A 215 0.07 1.42 -16.91
N TRP A 216 -0.19 2.59 -17.50
CA TRP A 216 -0.15 2.79 -18.96
C TRP A 216 1.24 2.49 -19.55
N MET A 217 2.30 2.98 -18.90
CA MET A 217 3.68 2.77 -19.35
C MET A 217 4.03 1.28 -19.36
N SER A 218 3.62 0.55 -18.31
CA SER A 218 3.87 -0.87 -18.18
C SER A 218 3.11 -1.70 -19.23
N ASP A 219 1.93 -1.26 -19.65
CA ASP A 219 1.18 -1.92 -20.73
C ASP A 219 1.85 -1.68 -22.09
N ARG A 220 2.37 -0.47 -22.32
CA ARG A 220 2.92 -0.05 -23.62
C ARG A 220 4.34 -0.55 -23.87
N TYR A 221 5.21 -0.43 -22.87
CA TYR A 221 6.66 -0.68 -22.97
C TYR A 221 7.10 -2.02 -22.37
N GLY A 222 6.22 -2.72 -21.66
CA GLY A 222 6.50 -3.99 -20.98
C GLY A 222 6.67 -3.82 -19.47
N ARG A 223 6.32 -4.86 -18.69
CA ARG A 223 6.25 -4.77 -17.23
C ARG A 223 7.64 -4.71 -16.58
N ARG A 224 8.61 -5.48 -17.07
CA ARG A 224 9.98 -5.48 -16.55
C ARG A 224 10.71 -4.13 -16.69
N PRO A 225 10.80 -3.50 -17.88
CA PRO A 225 11.53 -2.24 -18.04
C PRO A 225 10.89 -1.11 -17.22
N THR A 226 9.56 -1.11 -17.08
CA THR A 226 8.88 -0.12 -16.22
C THR A 226 9.23 -0.33 -14.75
N ILE A 227 9.17 -1.56 -14.22
CA ILE A 227 9.57 -1.86 -12.83
C ILE A 227 11.02 -1.44 -12.55
N LEU A 228 11.95 -1.80 -13.44
CA LEU A 228 13.36 -1.45 -13.29
C LEU A 228 13.60 0.07 -13.34
N LEU A 229 12.92 0.77 -14.24
CA LEU A 229 12.99 2.23 -14.32
C LEU A 229 12.45 2.89 -13.05
N MET A 230 11.33 2.41 -12.52
CA MET A 230 10.74 2.97 -11.29
C MET A 230 11.69 2.81 -10.10
N VAL A 231 12.25 1.62 -9.88
CA VAL A 231 13.22 1.39 -8.78
C VAL A 231 14.47 2.26 -8.96
N PHE A 232 14.97 2.39 -10.19
CA PHE A 232 16.14 3.23 -10.49
C PHE A 232 15.89 4.73 -10.24
N LEU A 233 14.67 5.21 -10.45
CA LEU A 233 14.29 6.62 -10.21
C LEU A 233 13.92 6.90 -8.75
N GLU A 234 13.29 5.95 -8.06
CA GLU A 234 12.82 6.11 -6.69
C GLU A 234 13.98 6.27 -5.69
N VAL A 235 15.02 5.43 -5.79
CA VAL A 235 16.13 5.42 -4.82
C VAL A 235 16.86 6.78 -4.77
N PRO A 236 17.28 7.39 -5.91
CA PRO A 236 17.88 8.73 -5.89
C PRO A 236 16.94 9.81 -5.34
N LEU A 237 15.63 9.73 -5.62
CA LEU A 237 14.65 10.69 -5.09
C LEU A 237 14.52 10.57 -3.56
N ALA A 238 14.52 9.35 -3.03
CA ALA A 238 14.52 9.12 -1.59
C ALA A 238 15.77 9.70 -0.91
N ILE A 239 16.96 9.48 -1.49
CA ILE A 239 18.22 10.06 -1.01
C ILE A 239 18.19 11.59 -1.12
N ALA A 240 17.71 12.15 -2.22
CA ALA A 240 17.60 13.60 -2.37
C ALA A 240 16.70 14.23 -1.29
N SER A 241 15.65 13.51 -0.86
CA SER A 241 14.73 13.99 0.18
C SER A 241 15.38 14.14 1.55
N SER A 242 16.45 13.39 1.87
CA SER A 242 17.16 13.54 3.15
C SER A 242 18.09 14.76 3.20
N PHE A 243 18.46 15.33 2.05
CA PHE A 243 19.30 16.53 1.96
C PHE A 243 18.48 17.82 1.78
N ALA A 244 17.15 17.75 1.91
CA ALA A 244 16.30 18.91 1.71
C ALA A 244 16.47 19.92 2.86
N THR A 245 17.00 21.10 2.54
CA THR A 245 17.19 22.22 3.49
C THR A 245 15.97 23.11 3.66
N SER A 246 14.95 22.93 2.83
CA SER A 246 13.69 23.68 2.86
C SER A 246 12.50 22.73 2.86
N PHE A 247 11.49 23.05 3.67
CA PHE A 247 10.27 22.26 3.81
C PHE A 247 9.57 22.04 2.46
N TRP A 248 9.47 23.07 1.61
CA TRP A 248 8.79 22.94 0.32
C TRP A 248 9.56 22.09 -0.70
N THR A 249 10.90 22.12 -0.63
CA THR A 249 11.75 21.22 -1.42
C THR A 249 11.57 19.77 -0.98
N TYR A 250 11.48 19.53 0.33
CA TYR A 250 11.16 18.21 0.88
C TYR A 250 9.78 17.73 0.38
N VAL A 251 8.74 18.57 0.47
CA VAL A 251 7.39 18.25 -0.04
C VAL A 251 7.43 17.90 -1.53
N GLY A 252 8.10 18.70 -2.37
CA GLY A 252 8.20 18.44 -3.80
C GLY A 252 8.86 17.10 -4.13
N LEU A 253 9.97 16.77 -3.47
CA LEU A 253 10.65 15.48 -3.61
C LEU A 253 9.78 14.32 -3.12
N ARG A 254 9.00 14.53 -2.06
CA ARG A 254 8.06 13.53 -1.53
C ARG A 254 6.88 13.26 -2.46
N VAL A 255 6.32 14.29 -3.08
CA VAL A 255 5.27 14.13 -4.11
C VAL A 255 5.81 13.35 -5.29
N ALA A 256 7.05 13.65 -5.72
CA ALA A 256 7.72 12.89 -6.77
C ALA A 256 7.94 11.42 -6.37
N GLY A 257 8.38 11.15 -5.14
CA GLY A 257 8.46 9.79 -4.59
C GLY A 257 7.11 9.07 -4.54
N GLY A 258 6.03 9.80 -4.19
CA GLY A 258 4.67 9.28 -4.14
C GLY A 258 4.17 8.71 -5.47
N LEU A 259 4.63 9.24 -6.62
CA LEU A 259 4.30 8.71 -7.95
C LEU A 259 4.66 7.22 -8.13
N PHE A 260 5.69 6.73 -7.43
CA PHE A 260 6.18 5.37 -7.61
C PHE A 260 5.48 4.36 -6.70
N PHE A 261 4.98 4.80 -5.54
CA PHE A 261 4.56 3.94 -4.45
C PHE A 261 3.54 2.84 -4.84
N PRO A 262 2.29 3.17 -5.26
CA PRO A 262 1.30 2.13 -5.54
C PRO A 262 1.69 1.27 -6.75
N ALA A 263 2.34 1.88 -7.74
CA ALA A 263 2.75 1.21 -8.97
C ALA A 263 3.85 0.17 -8.72
N LEU A 264 4.80 0.47 -7.83
CA LEU A 264 5.88 -0.43 -7.44
C LEU A 264 5.40 -1.65 -6.66
N TYR A 265 4.29 -1.55 -5.93
CA TYR A 265 3.66 -2.71 -5.31
C TYR A 265 2.80 -3.50 -6.31
N GLN A 266 1.94 -2.81 -7.07
CA GLN A 266 0.95 -3.44 -7.94
C GLN A 266 1.56 -4.14 -9.17
N LEU A 267 2.57 -3.55 -9.81
CA LEU A 267 3.12 -4.08 -11.06
C LEU A 267 3.90 -5.39 -10.88
N PRO A 268 4.76 -5.56 -9.85
CA PRO A 268 5.35 -6.85 -9.53
C PRO A 268 4.30 -7.90 -9.14
N PHE A 269 3.24 -7.51 -8.43
CA PHE A 269 2.14 -8.41 -8.09
C PHE A 269 1.40 -8.92 -9.34
N ILE A 270 1.10 -8.04 -10.30
CA ILE A 270 0.46 -8.43 -11.56
C ILE A 270 1.42 -9.33 -12.37
N LEU A 271 2.69 -8.97 -12.46
CA LEU A 271 3.72 -9.77 -13.13
C LEU A 271 3.84 -11.16 -12.50
N ALA A 272 3.71 -11.27 -11.17
CA ALA A 272 3.68 -12.54 -10.44
C ALA A 272 2.55 -13.46 -10.92
N LEU A 273 1.33 -12.91 -10.99
CA LEU A 273 0.15 -13.65 -11.40
C LEU A 273 0.20 -14.06 -12.88
N GLU A 274 0.87 -13.27 -13.71
CA GLU A 274 1.10 -13.57 -15.13
C GLU A 274 2.15 -14.68 -15.34
N LEU A 275 3.16 -14.77 -14.47
CA LEU A 275 4.25 -15.76 -14.59
C LEU A 275 3.90 -17.13 -13.99
N MET A 276 2.98 -17.16 -13.01
CA MET A 276 2.69 -18.37 -12.24
C MET A 276 1.58 -19.24 -12.86
N PRO A 277 1.73 -20.58 -12.78
CA PRO A 277 0.67 -21.50 -13.20
C PRO A 277 -0.57 -21.37 -12.30
N PRO A 278 -1.79 -21.60 -12.82
CA PRO A 278 -3.05 -21.33 -12.12
C PRO A 278 -3.12 -21.90 -10.69
N GLY A 279 -2.60 -23.12 -10.48
CA GLY A 279 -2.64 -23.79 -9.17
C GLY A 279 -1.74 -23.18 -8.09
N GLN A 280 -0.73 -22.39 -8.46
CA GLN A 280 0.20 -21.77 -7.49
C GLN A 280 0.00 -20.26 -7.29
N ARG A 281 -0.91 -19.63 -8.06
CA ARG A 281 -1.14 -18.16 -8.01
C ARG A 281 -1.51 -17.67 -6.60
N ASN A 282 -2.34 -18.42 -5.89
CA ASN A 282 -2.75 -18.07 -4.52
C ASN A 282 -1.57 -18.10 -3.55
N HIS A 283 -0.72 -19.12 -3.62
CA HIS A 283 0.46 -19.22 -2.77
C HIS A 283 1.44 -18.07 -3.04
N THR A 284 1.67 -17.76 -4.32
CA THR A 284 2.55 -16.68 -4.76
C THR A 284 2.09 -15.32 -4.26
N GLY A 285 0.80 -14.97 -4.41
CA GLY A 285 0.27 -13.67 -3.98
C GLY A 285 0.40 -13.43 -2.48
N ILE A 286 0.28 -14.49 -1.69
CA ILE A 286 0.37 -14.44 -0.22
C ILE A 286 1.81 -14.19 0.23
N VAL A 287 2.79 -14.82 -0.44
CA VAL A 287 4.20 -14.60 -0.11
C VAL A 287 4.65 -13.17 -0.46
N VAL A 288 4.08 -12.54 -1.50
CA VAL A 288 4.36 -11.10 -1.77
C VAL A 288 3.89 -10.23 -0.60
N GLY A 289 2.71 -10.50 -0.05
CA GLY A 289 2.23 -9.83 1.16
C GLY A 289 3.17 -10.04 2.36
N MET A 290 3.61 -11.28 2.57
CA MET A 290 4.59 -11.59 3.63
C MET A 290 5.93 -10.87 3.44
N LEU A 291 6.41 -10.74 2.20
CA LEU A 291 7.64 -10.00 1.90
C LEU A 291 7.49 -8.51 2.21
N PHE A 292 6.33 -7.91 1.93
CA PHE A 292 6.02 -6.53 2.33
C PHE A 292 5.98 -6.36 3.85
N ALA A 293 5.29 -7.23 4.58
CA ALA A 293 5.29 -7.22 6.05
C ALA A 293 6.68 -7.45 6.65
N SER A 294 7.47 -8.34 6.05
CA SER A 294 8.87 -8.55 6.45
C SER A 294 9.71 -7.29 6.22
N GLY A 295 9.48 -6.55 5.13
CA GLY A 295 10.13 -5.26 4.87
C GLY A 295 9.81 -4.20 5.93
N MET A 296 8.56 -4.15 6.41
CA MET A 296 8.19 -3.30 7.55
C MET A 296 8.86 -3.71 8.87
N CYS A 297 8.92 -5.01 9.19
CA CYS A 297 9.59 -5.49 10.40
C CYS A 297 11.11 -5.25 10.34
N LEU A 298 11.70 -5.50 9.17
CA LEU A 298 13.11 -5.26 8.93
C LEU A 298 13.43 -3.77 8.92
N LEU A 299 12.50 -2.85 8.64
CA LEU A 299 12.75 -1.39 8.72
C LEU A 299 13.29 -0.98 10.10
N SER A 300 12.69 -1.50 11.17
CA SER A 300 13.13 -1.27 12.56
C SER A 300 14.49 -1.92 12.89
N LEU A 301 14.91 -2.96 12.16
CA LEU A 301 16.19 -3.67 12.37
C LEU A 301 17.31 -3.21 11.42
N LEU A 302 16.99 -2.85 10.17
CA LEU A 302 17.90 -2.42 9.11
C LEU A 302 18.41 -1.01 9.33
N ALA A 303 17.59 -0.12 9.93
CA ALA A 303 18.03 1.20 10.36
C ALA A 303 19.23 1.13 11.34
N TYR A 304 19.42 -0.01 11.99
CA TYR A 304 20.54 -0.28 12.89
C TYR A 304 21.72 -1.04 12.23
N ALA A 305 21.52 -1.73 11.09
CA ALA A 305 22.40 -2.84 10.71
C ALA A 305 23.06 -2.83 9.31
N VAL A 306 22.69 -1.97 8.34
CA VAL A 306 23.21 -2.13 6.95
C VAL A 306 23.67 -0.82 6.30
N GLN A 307 24.94 -0.79 5.87
CA GLN A 307 25.60 0.36 5.21
C GLN A 307 26.01 0.18 3.74
N ASP A 308 25.81 -0.94 3.02
CA ASP A 308 26.20 -1.05 1.59
C ASP A 308 25.44 -2.14 0.79
N TRP A 309 24.92 -1.85 -0.44
CA TRP A 309 24.26 -2.87 -1.30
C TRP A 309 24.19 -2.66 -2.84
N TYR A 310 25.10 -1.92 -3.48
CA TYR A 310 24.82 -1.34 -4.82
C TYR A 310 24.93 -2.19 -6.12
N HIS A 311 25.15 -3.52 -6.15
CA HIS A 311 25.59 -4.16 -7.42
C HIS A 311 24.86 -5.43 -7.95
N LEU A 312 23.64 -5.77 -7.53
CA LEU A 312 23.01 -7.06 -7.92
C LEU A 312 21.87 -7.02 -8.97
N TYR A 313 21.64 -5.89 -9.65
CA TYR A 313 20.32 -5.62 -10.25
C TYR A 313 20.10 -5.99 -11.73
N TYR A 314 21.13 -6.04 -12.58
CA TYR A 314 20.88 -6.00 -14.02
C TYR A 314 20.57 -7.37 -14.66
N TRP A 315 21.08 -8.48 -14.10
CA TRP A 315 21.20 -9.74 -14.86
C TRP A 315 20.10 -10.79 -14.62
N LEU A 316 19.20 -10.61 -13.65
CA LEU A 316 18.39 -11.74 -13.14
C LEU A 316 16.95 -11.84 -13.68
N ILE A 317 16.37 -10.76 -14.21
CA ILE A 317 14.92 -10.68 -14.46
C ILE A 317 14.58 -11.03 -15.93
N PRO A 318 13.60 -11.88 -16.25
CA PRO A 318 13.04 -12.03 -17.60
C PRO A 318 11.76 -11.19 -17.82
N GLU A 319 11.36 -10.95 -19.08
CA GLU A 319 10.13 -10.21 -19.45
C GLU A 319 8.87 -11.09 -19.37
N SER A 320 7.67 -10.50 -19.24
CA SER A 320 6.38 -11.23 -19.23
C SER A 320 6.11 -11.99 -20.54
N PRO A 321 5.99 -13.33 -20.52
CA PRO A 321 5.67 -14.12 -21.71
C PRO A 321 4.30 -13.79 -22.32
N ARG A 322 3.31 -13.44 -21.46
CA ARG A 322 1.96 -13.04 -21.90
C ARG A 322 1.97 -11.75 -22.68
N TRP A 323 2.72 -10.76 -22.20
CA TRP A 323 2.91 -9.50 -22.91
C TRP A 323 3.62 -9.71 -24.26
N LEU A 324 4.66 -10.55 -24.30
CA LEU A 324 5.40 -10.86 -25.52
C LEU A 324 4.52 -11.49 -26.59
N VAL A 325 3.63 -12.42 -26.20
CA VAL A 325 2.67 -13.02 -27.13
C VAL A 325 1.58 -12.03 -27.55
N GLY A 326 1.07 -11.19 -26.64
CA GLY A 326 0.13 -10.12 -26.96
C GLY A 326 0.65 -9.06 -27.94
N ARG A 327 1.98 -9.01 -28.16
CA ARG A 327 2.65 -8.14 -29.15
C ARG A 327 3.12 -8.87 -30.40
N GLY A 328 2.76 -10.15 -30.57
CA GLY A 328 3.18 -10.97 -31.72
C GLY A 328 4.65 -11.46 -31.65
N ARG A 329 5.36 -11.24 -30.54
CA ARG A 329 6.78 -11.64 -30.36
C ARG A 329 6.89 -13.05 -29.79
N ILE A 330 6.30 -14.03 -30.47
CA ILE A 330 6.15 -15.42 -30.00
C ILE A 330 7.52 -16.10 -29.77
N GLY A 331 8.51 -15.84 -30.63
CA GLY A 331 9.84 -16.43 -30.50
C GLY A 331 10.62 -15.96 -29.26
N GLU A 332 10.37 -14.75 -28.77
CA GLU A 332 10.98 -14.25 -27.54
C GLU A 332 10.30 -14.80 -26.30
N ALA A 333 8.96 -14.94 -26.32
CA ALA A 333 8.21 -15.62 -25.27
C ALA A 333 8.69 -17.07 -25.11
N GLU A 334 8.95 -17.78 -26.23
CA GLU A 334 9.51 -19.13 -26.23
C GLU A 334 10.93 -19.16 -25.62
N LYS A 335 11.78 -18.18 -25.94
CA LYS A 335 13.14 -18.08 -25.38
C LYS A 335 13.12 -17.88 -23.87
N VAL A 336 12.19 -17.08 -23.35
CA VAL A 336 12.00 -16.87 -21.90
C VAL A 336 11.59 -18.19 -21.23
N LEU A 337 10.56 -18.88 -21.74
CA LEU A 337 10.08 -20.14 -21.17
C LEU A 337 11.13 -21.27 -21.25
N ARG A 338 11.91 -21.32 -22.34
CA ARG A 338 13.04 -22.26 -22.49
C ARG A 338 14.17 -22.00 -21.51
N ASN A 339 14.53 -20.75 -21.28
CA ASN A 339 15.56 -20.40 -20.31
C ASN A 339 15.10 -20.75 -18.88
N LEU A 340 13.81 -20.59 -18.59
CA LEU A 340 13.19 -21.03 -17.33
C LEU A 340 13.25 -22.56 -17.19
N ALA A 341 12.82 -23.30 -18.21
CA ALA A 341 12.84 -24.75 -18.25
C ALA A 341 14.25 -25.33 -18.10
N LYS A 342 15.24 -24.76 -18.81
CA LYS A 342 16.65 -25.15 -18.68
C LYS A 342 17.18 -25.01 -17.25
N LYS A 343 16.84 -23.91 -16.56
CA LYS A 343 17.21 -23.70 -15.15
C LYS A 343 16.48 -24.65 -14.20
N ASN A 344 15.29 -25.12 -14.57
CA ASN A 344 14.51 -26.13 -13.85
C ASN A 344 14.86 -27.59 -14.23
N GLY A 345 15.90 -27.80 -15.06
CA GLY A 345 16.34 -29.13 -15.49
C GLY A 345 15.53 -29.78 -16.62
N ILE A 346 14.66 -29.02 -17.29
CA ILE A 346 13.76 -29.49 -18.35
C ILE A 346 14.26 -28.98 -19.72
N ILE A 347 14.32 -29.85 -20.71
CA ILE A 347 14.70 -29.50 -22.09
C ILE A 347 13.42 -29.41 -22.94
N LEU A 348 13.04 -28.20 -23.34
CA LEU A 348 11.94 -27.94 -24.28
C LEU A 348 12.49 -27.85 -25.73
N GLU A 349 11.80 -28.47 -26.70
CA GLU A 349 12.11 -28.44 -28.16
C GLU A 349 11.64 -27.17 -28.88
N ARG A 350 12.24 -26.83 -30.04
CA ARG A 350 12.12 -25.47 -30.65
C ARG A 350 10.80 -25.42 -31.39
N GLY A 351 10.00 -24.39 -31.16
CA GLY A 351 8.65 -24.28 -31.69
C GLY A 351 7.59 -25.03 -30.85
N PHE A 352 7.90 -25.48 -29.63
CA PHE A 352 6.92 -26.20 -28.79
C PHE A 352 5.64 -25.38 -28.53
N LEU A 353 5.76 -24.05 -28.45
CA LEU A 353 4.64 -23.12 -28.29
C LEU A 353 3.71 -23.12 -29.50
N LEU A 354 4.28 -23.21 -30.71
CA LEU A 354 3.53 -23.32 -31.97
C LEU A 354 2.90 -24.71 -32.13
N GLU A 355 3.55 -25.77 -31.68
CA GLU A 355 2.96 -27.11 -31.63
C GLU A 355 1.81 -27.21 -30.62
N LEU A 356 1.93 -26.55 -29.47
CA LEU A 356 0.84 -26.45 -28.49
C LEU A 356 -0.37 -25.73 -29.08
N HIS A 357 -0.12 -24.63 -29.80
CA HIS A 357 -1.17 -23.92 -30.54
C HIS A 357 -1.82 -24.81 -31.58
N GLN A 358 -1.04 -25.48 -32.45
CA GLN A 358 -1.58 -26.40 -33.44
C GLN A 358 -2.39 -27.54 -32.80
N LYS A 359 -1.96 -28.09 -31.66
CA LYS A 359 -2.72 -29.11 -30.92
C LYS A 359 -4.02 -28.55 -30.33
N ALA A 360 -4.01 -27.35 -29.78
CA ALA A 360 -5.21 -26.69 -29.25
C ALA A 360 -6.20 -26.36 -30.37
N THR A 361 -5.75 -25.76 -31.49
CA THR A 361 -6.56 -25.48 -32.67
C THR A 361 -7.12 -26.76 -33.29
N GLN A 362 -6.34 -27.86 -33.37
CA GLN A 362 -6.83 -29.17 -33.83
C GLN A 362 -7.84 -29.79 -32.88
N THR A 363 -7.70 -29.59 -31.57
CA THR A 363 -8.65 -30.08 -30.56
C THR A 363 -9.97 -29.31 -30.63
N GLU A 364 -9.93 -28.01 -30.93
CA GLU A 364 -11.13 -27.19 -31.22
C GLU A 364 -11.76 -27.56 -32.58
N PHE A 365 -10.95 -27.84 -33.61
CA PHE A 365 -11.44 -28.32 -34.92
C PHE A 365 -12.07 -29.73 -34.83
N SER A 366 -11.55 -30.58 -33.94
CA SER A 366 -12.12 -31.90 -33.65
C SER A 366 -13.41 -31.82 -32.81
N LYS A 367 -13.59 -30.76 -32.03
CA LYS A 367 -14.83 -30.47 -31.27
C LYS A 367 -15.85 -29.66 -32.08
N SER A 368 -15.45 -29.06 -33.21
CA SER A 368 -16.37 -28.38 -34.13
C SER A 368 -17.44 -29.35 -34.64
N PRO A 369 -18.74 -28.98 -34.60
CA PRO A 369 -19.84 -29.84 -35.08
C PRO A 369 -19.66 -30.25 -36.55
N ALA A 370 -18.91 -29.48 -37.33
CA ALA A 370 -18.67 -29.68 -38.75
C ALA A 370 -17.90 -30.98 -39.07
N SER A 371 -16.98 -31.42 -38.21
CA SER A 371 -16.23 -32.67 -38.42
C SER A 371 -17.01 -33.92 -37.97
N THR A 372 -17.90 -33.76 -36.99
CA THR A 372 -18.87 -34.80 -36.58
C THR A 372 -19.98 -34.95 -37.63
N LEU A 373 -20.36 -33.86 -38.30
CA LEU A 373 -21.31 -33.86 -39.43
C LEU A 373 -20.80 -34.63 -40.64
N ARG A 374 -19.47 -34.67 -40.88
CA ARG A 374 -18.89 -35.42 -42.02
C ARG A 374 -18.81 -36.94 -41.77
N ARG A 375 -18.82 -37.37 -40.50
CA ARG A 375 -18.91 -38.79 -40.12
C ARG A 375 -20.35 -39.25 -39.98
N LYS A 376 -21.26 -38.35 -39.59
CA LYS A 376 -22.71 -38.60 -39.55
C LYS A 376 -23.38 -38.48 -40.91
N SER A 377 -22.88 -37.71 -41.87
CA SER A 377 -23.46 -37.61 -43.22
C SER A 377 -23.44 -38.92 -44.01
N LEU A 378 -22.58 -39.88 -43.67
CA LEU A 378 -22.58 -41.23 -44.23
C LEU A 378 -23.57 -42.20 -43.55
N GLN A 379 -24.14 -41.83 -42.40
CA GLN A 379 -25.22 -42.57 -41.73
C GLN A 379 -26.58 -41.86 -41.81
N LEU A 380 -26.59 -40.53 -42.06
CA LEU A 380 -27.78 -39.66 -42.02
C LEU A 380 -28.57 -39.62 -43.33
N VAL A 381 -28.04 -40.17 -44.44
CA VAL A 381 -28.86 -40.40 -45.65
C VAL A 381 -29.96 -41.44 -45.39
N SER A 382 -29.91 -42.18 -44.27
CA SER A 382 -30.92 -43.17 -43.89
C SER A 382 -32.05 -42.65 -42.98
N LYS A 383 -32.03 -41.39 -42.54
CA LYS A 383 -33.08 -40.83 -41.66
C LYS A 383 -33.56 -39.48 -42.17
N ILE A 384 -34.20 -39.54 -43.33
CA ILE A 384 -35.19 -38.57 -43.79
C ILE A 384 -36.35 -38.58 -42.77
N PHE A 385 -36.95 -37.41 -42.51
CA PHE A 385 -38.02 -37.07 -41.55
C PHE A 385 -37.57 -36.60 -40.16
N ILE A 386 -37.44 -35.28 -40.01
CA ILE A 386 -38.25 -34.40 -39.14
C ILE A 386 -37.79 -32.98 -39.47
N GLN A 387 -38.64 -32.23 -40.15
CA GLN A 387 -38.38 -30.89 -40.68
C GLN A 387 -39.40 -29.96 -40.02
N GLU A 388 -39.07 -29.49 -38.82
CA GLU A 388 -39.75 -28.36 -38.15
C GLU A 388 -38.89 -27.76 -37.03
N ASP A 389 -37.98 -28.51 -36.38
CA ASP A 389 -37.19 -28.01 -35.24
C ASP A 389 -35.82 -27.37 -35.61
N VAL A 390 -35.43 -27.35 -36.89
CA VAL A 390 -34.05 -26.98 -37.30
C VAL A 390 -33.92 -25.49 -37.65
N GLU A 391 -35.00 -24.85 -38.10
CA GLU A 391 -34.97 -23.43 -38.47
C GLU A 391 -34.83 -22.52 -37.23
N ASP A 392 -35.53 -22.81 -36.14
CA ASP A 392 -35.44 -22.06 -34.88
C ASP A 392 -34.06 -22.16 -34.20
N VAL A 393 -33.38 -23.30 -34.36
CA VAL A 393 -32.02 -23.50 -33.81
C VAL A 393 -30.97 -22.79 -34.66
N ILE A 394 -31.16 -22.72 -35.98
CA ILE A 394 -30.27 -22.00 -36.89
C ILE A 394 -30.44 -20.49 -36.73
N GLU A 395 -31.66 -20.00 -36.48
CA GLU A 395 -31.92 -18.58 -36.28
C GLU A 395 -31.35 -18.08 -34.94
N ASN A 396 -31.53 -18.85 -33.85
CA ASN A 396 -30.88 -18.57 -32.56
C ASN A 396 -29.35 -18.62 -32.65
N LYS A 397 -28.79 -19.55 -33.44
CA LYS A 397 -27.34 -19.66 -33.62
C LYS A 397 -26.77 -18.54 -34.50
N ARG A 398 -27.50 -18.06 -35.51
CA ARG A 398 -27.13 -16.87 -36.27
C ARG A 398 -27.20 -15.60 -35.43
N MET A 399 -28.15 -15.51 -34.49
CA MET A 399 -28.20 -14.42 -33.51
C MET A 399 -27.01 -14.44 -32.53
N ASP A 400 -26.58 -15.62 -32.08
CA ASP A 400 -25.39 -15.77 -31.23
C ASP A 400 -24.07 -15.52 -31.98
N ASP A 401 -23.96 -15.97 -33.23
CA ASP A 401 -22.79 -15.72 -34.08
C ASP A 401 -22.67 -14.23 -34.46
N GLN A 402 -23.79 -13.53 -34.71
CA GLN A 402 -23.81 -12.07 -34.95
C GLN A 402 -23.48 -11.23 -33.71
N ASN A 403 -23.79 -11.71 -32.50
CA ASN A 403 -23.39 -11.04 -31.25
C ASN A 403 -21.90 -11.23 -30.92
N SER A 404 -21.27 -12.28 -31.44
CA SER A 404 -19.88 -12.65 -31.15
C SER A 404 -18.85 -11.84 -31.97
N GLU A 405 -19.20 -11.41 -33.19
CA GLU A 405 -18.30 -10.63 -34.06
C GLU A 405 -18.08 -9.17 -33.58
N GLY A 406 -18.93 -8.65 -32.69
CA GLY A 406 -18.80 -7.30 -32.13
C GLY A 406 -17.82 -7.15 -30.96
N ASP A 407 -17.35 -8.26 -30.38
CA ASP A 407 -16.73 -8.30 -29.04
C ASP A 407 -15.19 -8.11 -29.04
N CYS A 408 -14.56 -7.94 -30.21
CA CYS A 408 -13.10 -7.89 -30.36
C CYS A 408 -12.46 -6.51 -30.09
N LYS A 409 -13.25 -5.52 -29.64
CA LYS A 409 -12.76 -4.22 -29.14
C LYS A 409 -13.47 -3.81 -27.85
N ALA A 410 -13.20 -4.54 -26.77
CA ALA A 410 -13.66 -4.13 -25.44
C ALA A 410 -13.11 -2.73 -25.10
N SER A 411 -14.01 -1.76 -24.99
CA SER A 411 -13.72 -0.40 -24.58
C SER A 411 -13.71 -0.32 -23.05
N PRO A 412 -12.87 0.52 -22.41
CA PRO A 412 -12.89 0.69 -20.95
C PRO A 412 -14.27 1.05 -20.39
N LEU A 413 -15.12 1.67 -21.22
CA LEU A 413 -16.49 2.05 -20.86
C LEU A 413 -17.45 0.86 -20.79
N ASP A 414 -17.10 -0.30 -21.35
CA ASP A 414 -17.96 -1.50 -21.33
C ASP A 414 -18.13 -2.06 -19.92
N VAL A 415 -17.26 -1.70 -18.96
CA VAL A 415 -17.45 -1.97 -17.52
C VAL A 415 -18.79 -1.43 -17.01
N PHE A 416 -19.25 -0.29 -17.53
CA PHE A 416 -20.50 0.35 -17.11
C PHE A 416 -21.72 -0.09 -17.92
N ARG A 417 -21.50 -0.81 -19.03
CA ARG A 417 -22.54 -1.25 -19.96
C ARG A 417 -23.27 -2.50 -19.45
N TYR A 418 -22.52 -3.45 -18.90
CA TYR A 418 -23.04 -4.73 -18.42
C TYR A 418 -23.48 -4.65 -16.94
N PRO A 419 -24.74 -4.96 -16.58
CA PRO A 419 -25.28 -4.66 -15.26
C PRO A 419 -24.70 -5.51 -14.12
N ASN A 420 -24.41 -6.79 -14.34
CA ASN A 420 -23.79 -7.64 -13.31
C ASN A 420 -22.31 -7.27 -13.11
N ILE A 421 -21.57 -7.05 -14.20
CA ILE A 421 -20.17 -6.56 -14.12
C ILE A 421 -20.11 -5.20 -13.40
N ARG A 422 -21.01 -4.27 -13.74
CA ARG A 422 -21.09 -2.95 -13.09
C ARG A 422 -21.36 -3.07 -11.59
N LYS A 423 -22.27 -3.95 -11.17
CA LYS A 423 -22.55 -4.19 -9.74
C LYS A 423 -21.31 -4.69 -9.01
N LYS A 424 -20.61 -5.69 -9.56
CA LYS A 424 -19.35 -6.22 -8.98
C LYS A 424 -18.28 -5.13 -8.90
N PHE A 425 -18.14 -4.32 -9.95
CA PHE A 425 -17.16 -3.24 -10.01
C PHE A 425 -17.34 -2.21 -8.89
N PHE A 426 -18.57 -1.74 -8.65
CA PHE A 426 -18.83 -0.77 -7.58
C PHE A 426 -18.60 -1.36 -6.18
N ILE A 427 -19.00 -2.61 -5.94
CA ILE A 427 -18.76 -3.27 -4.66
C ILE A 427 -17.25 -3.44 -4.42
N LEU A 428 -16.51 -3.97 -5.41
CA LEU A 428 -15.07 -4.13 -5.32
C LEU A 428 -14.34 -2.80 -5.14
N THR A 429 -14.80 -1.74 -5.78
CA THR A 429 -14.22 -0.39 -5.63
C THR A 429 -14.44 0.14 -4.21
N PHE A 430 -15.64 -0.02 -3.65
CA PHE A 430 -15.94 0.38 -2.28
C PHE A 430 -15.12 -0.42 -1.26
N ASP A 431 -15.04 -1.75 -1.44
CA ASP A 431 -14.23 -2.61 -0.57
C ASP A 431 -12.74 -2.23 -0.64
N TRP A 432 -12.22 -1.86 -1.82
CA TRP A 432 -10.85 -1.37 -1.96
C TRP A 432 -10.63 -0.06 -1.20
N VAL A 433 -11.54 0.91 -1.35
CA VAL A 433 -11.48 2.19 -0.60
C VAL A 433 -11.50 1.91 0.90
N ALA A 434 -12.41 1.06 1.38
CA ALA A 434 -12.53 0.71 2.79
C ALA A 434 -11.25 0.05 3.31
N LEU A 435 -10.74 -0.98 2.63
CA LEU A 435 -9.51 -1.67 3.01
C LEU A 435 -8.31 -0.73 2.97
N GLY A 436 -8.17 0.05 1.90
CA GLY A 436 -7.10 1.03 1.70
C GLY A 436 -7.06 2.03 2.85
N VAL A 437 -8.19 2.67 3.16
CA VAL A 437 -8.28 3.66 4.24
C VAL A 437 -8.02 3.02 5.60
N VAL A 438 -8.64 1.88 5.91
CA VAL A 438 -8.49 1.23 7.23
C VAL A 438 -7.06 0.76 7.46
N TYR A 439 -6.44 0.08 6.49
CA TYR A 439 -5.07 -0.43 6.63
C TYR A 439 -4.03 0.69 6.79
N ASN A 440 -4.09 1.72 5.94
CA ASN A 440 -3.14 2.83 6.00
C ASN A 440 -3.38 3.70 7.24
N SER A 441 -4.65 3.95 7.61
CA SER A 441 -4.97 4.73 8.80
C SER A 441 -4.59 4.01 10.10
N LEU A 442 -4.79 2.68 10.20
CA LEU A 442 -4.31 1.89 11.35
C LEU A 442 -2.79 1.97 11.48
N SER A 443 -2.08 1.98 10.36
CA SER A 443 -0.61 2.08 10.36
C SER A 443 -0.14 3.49 10.77
N TYR A 444 -0.78 4.54 10.25
CA TYR A 444 -0.48 5.93 10.63
C TYR A 444 -0.94 6.28 12.05
N ASN A 445 -1.91 5.56 12.61
CA ASN A 445 -2.39 5.78 13.98
C ASN A 445 -1.49 5.14 15.05
N THR A 446 -0.41 4.45 14.66
CA THR A 446 0.53 3.80 15.58
C THR A 446 1.06 4.74 16.69
N PRO A 447 1.45 6.00 16.41
CA PRO A 447 1.92 6.94 17.45
C PRO A 447 0.84 7.33 18.48
N ASN A 448 -0.44 7.23 18.11
CA ASN A 448 -1.54 7.64 18.99
C ASN A 448 -1.97 6.55 19.99
N LEU A 449 -1.31 5.38 19.98
CA LEU A 449 -1.66 4.24 20.83
C LEU A 449 -1.22 4.41 22.30
N GLY A 450 -0.39 5.41 22.61
CA GLY A 450 0.04 5.71 23.98
C GLY A 450 1.07 4.72 24.55
N VAL A 451 1.84 4.08 23.67
CA VAL A 451 2.99 3.21 23.99
C VAL A 451 4.16 3.66 23.12
N ASN A 452 5.37 3.15 23.37
CA ASN A 452 6.53 3.48 22.55
C ASN A 452 6.27 3.17 21.06
N ASP A 453 6.43 4.17 20.19
CA ASP A 453 6.03 4.09 18.77
C ASP A 453 6.83 3.06 17.99
N TYR A 454 8.13 2.88 18.31
CA TYR A 454 8.96 1.85 17.68
C TYR A 454 8.47 0.45 18.04
N LEU A 455 8.11 0.23 19.30
CA LEU A 455 7.58 -1.05 19.77
C LEU A 455 6.20 -1.34 19.13
N ALA A 456 5.32 -0.35 19.10
CA ALA A 456 4.01 -0.49 18.49
C ALA A 456 4.11 -0.76 16.98
N PHE A 457 5.04 -0.11 16.29
CA PHE A 457 5.29 -0.34 14.87
C PHE A 457 5.87 -1.73 14.60
N PHE A 458 6.81 -2.19 15.43
CA PHE A 458 7.36 -3.55 15.35
C PHE A 458 6.29 -4.61 15.55
N ILE A 459 5.44 -4.47 16.58
CA ILE A 459 4.30 -5.36 16.82
C ILE A 459 3.36 -5.33 15.61
N GLY A 460 3.09 -4.15 15.06
CA GLY A 460 2.27 -3.97 13.85
C GLY A 460 2.78 -4.77 12.66
N GLY A 461 4.09 -4.69 12.37
CA GLY A 461 4.70 -5.49 11.31
C GLY A 461 4.67 -6.99 11.63
N ALA A 462 5.00 -7.38 12.86
CA ALA A 462 5.09 -8.78 13.28
C ALA A 462 3.74 -9.50 13.19
N VAL A 463 2.65 -8.78 13.46
CA VAL A 463 1.27 -9.27 13.40
C VAL A 463 0.79 -9.54 11.97
N GLU A 464 1.37 -8.89 10.96
CA GLU A 464 1.01 -9.11 9.55
C GLU A 464 1.55 -10.44 9.00
N ILE A 465 2.70 -10.91 9.47
CA ILE A 465 3.27 -12.19 9.03
C ILE A 465 2.30 -13.38 9.24
N PRO A 466 1.76 -13.63 10.45
CA PRO A 466 0.78 -14.69 10.65
C PRO A 466 -0.55 -14.40 9.97
N SER A 467 -0.90 -13.12 9.76
CA SER A 467 -2.16 -12.73 9.11
C SER A 467 -2.27 -13.31 7.69
N TYR A 468 -1.19 -13.28 6.92
CA TYR A 468 -1.14 -13.82 5.56
C TYR A 468 -1.25 -15.36 5.56
N PHE A 469 -0.65 -16.03 6.54
CA PHE A 469 -0.75 -17.49 6.67
C PHE A 469 -2.18 -17.93 7.03
N ILE A 470 -2.84 -17.20 7.95
CA ILE A 470 -4.24 -17.42 8.30
C ILE A 470 -5.13 -17.21 7.08
N ALA A 471 -4.92 -16.11 6.33
CA ALA A 471 -5.66 -15.82 5.11
C ALA A 471 -5.55 -16.95 4.08
N TRP A 472 -4.34 -17.45 3.85
CA TRP A 472 -4.12 -18.60 2.96
C TRP A 472 -4.96 -19.81 3.34
N ARG A 473 -4.82 -20.25 4.59
CA ARG A 473 -5.47 -21.47 5.07
C ARG A 473 -6.98 -21.36 5.03
N CYS A 474 -7.51 -20.18 5.34
CA CYS A 474 -8.94 -19.89 5.32
C CYS A 474 -9.50 -19.82 3.90
N MET A 475 -8.81 -19.19 2.94
CA MET A 475 -9.25 -19.07 1.55
C MET A 475 -9.40 -20.42 0.83
N GLU A 476 -8.60 -21.42 1.22
CA GLU A 476 -8.71 -22.77 0.67
C GLU A 476 -9.88 -23.59 1.25
N ARG A 477 -10.26 -23.31 2.52
CA ARG A 477 -11.32 -24.09 3.22
C ARG A 477 -12.70 -23.49 3.12
N PHE A 478 -12.80 -22.17 3.29
CA PHE A 478 -14.07 -21.47 3.48
C PHE A 478 -14.51 -20.67 2.24
N GLY A 479 -13.68 -20.62 1.19
CA GLY A 479 -13.91 -19.77 0.04
C GLY A 479 -13.36 -18.35 0.23
N ARG A 480 -13.30 -17.56 -0.84
CA ARG A 480 -12.72 -16.20 -0.78
C ARG A 480 -13.73 -15.20 -0.23
N ARG A 481 -15.01 -15.36 -0.57
CA ARG A 481 -16.08 -14.43 -0.19
C ARG A 481 -16.31 -14.41 1.33
N TRP A 482 -16.52 -15.57 1.93
CA TRP A 482 -16.79 -15.68 3.36
C TRP A 482 -15.61 -15.24 4.22
N VAL A 483 -14.39 -15.48 3.73
CA VAL A 483 -13.16 -15.05 4.41
C VAL A 483 -13.02 -13.53 4.37
N LEU A 484 -13.25 -12.89 3.22
CA LEU A 484 -13.23 -11.43 3.10
C LEU A 484 -14.26 -10.79 4.04
N CYS A 485 -15.51 -11.24 4.00
CA CYS A 485 -16.57 -10.72 4.86
C CYS A 485 -16.23 -10.92 6.35
N SER A 486 -15.83 -12.13 6.75
CA SER A 486 -15.59 -12.45 8.16
C SER A 486 -14.42 -11.64 8.71
N PHE A 487 -13.31 -11.52 7.97
CA PHE A 487 -12.14 -10.78 8.43
C PHE A 487 -12.42 -9.29 8.54
N MET A 488 -13.08 -8.68 7.56
CA MET A 488 -13.46 -7.26 7.64
C MET A 488 -14.41 -6.99 8.81
N CYS A 489 -15.40 -7.85 9.05
CA CYS A 489 -16.30 -7.70 10.19
C CYS A 489 -15.59 -7.88 11.54
N ILE A 490 -14.76 -8.93 11.70
CA ILE A 490 -14.04 -9.18 12.96
C ILE A 490 -13.03 -8.06 13.25
N GLY A 491 -12.26 -7.64 12.23
CA GLY A 491 -11.31 -6.53 12.36
C GLY A 491 -12.00 -5.21 12.68
N GLY A 492 -13.13 -4.93 12.02
CA GLY A 492 -13.92 -3.72 12.27
C GLY A 492 -14.55 -3.69 13.66
N ILE A 493 -15.11 -4.80 14.13
CA ILE A 493 -15.65 -4.92 15.49
C ILE A 493 -14.55 -4.76 16.54
N ALA A 494 -13.35 -5.32 16.31
CA ALA A 494 -12.21 -5.13 17.18
C ALA A 494 -11.84 -3.63 17.30
N CYS A 495 -11.77 -2.90 16.18
CA CYS A 495 -11.51 -1.46 16.20
C CYS A 495 -12.61 -0.64 16.91
N ILE A 496 -13.89 -1.00 16.72
CA ILE A 496 -15.02 -0.33 17.40
C ILE A 496 -14.96 -0.57 18.92
N SER A 497 -14.56 -1.78 19.33
CA SER A 497 -14.51 -2.13 20.76
C SER A 497 -13.52 -1.29 21.57
N CYS A 498 -12.56 -0.62 20.92
CA CYS A 498 -11.64 0.32 21.56
C CYS A 498 -12.33 1.50 22.26
N VAL A 499 -13.57 1.84 21.91
CA VAL A 499 -14.37 2.87 22.60
C VAL A 499 -14.64 2.52 24.05
N LEU A 500 -14.75 1.23 24.35
CA LEU A 500 -15.07 0.74 25.69
C LEU A 500 -13.84 0.73 26.61
N VAL A 501 -12.64 1.00 26.07
CA VAL A 501 -11.38 0.90 26.79
C VAL A 501 -11.00 2.28 27.37
N PRO A 502 -10.86 2.41 28.69
CA PRO A 502 -10.41 3.66 29.31
C PRO A 502 -8.92 3.91 29.05
N GLU A 503 -8.52 5.19 29.03
CA GLU A 503 -7.16 5.63 28.70
C GLU A 503 -6.06 5.11 29.64
N SER A 504 -6.44 4.62 30.83
CA SER A 504 -5.52 4.07 31.83
C SER A 504 -4.87 2.73 31.42
N TRP A 505 -5.42 2.02 30.42
CA TRP A 505 -4.94 0.69 30.01
C TRP A 505 -4.57 0.64 28.51
N PRO A 506 -3.46 1.28 28.09
CA PRO A 506 -3.10 1.42 26.68
C PRO A 506 -2.83 0.08 25.98
N TRP A 507 -2.34 -0.93 26.70
CA TRP A 507 -2.04 -2.26 26.14
C TRP A 507 -3.27 -3.00 25.60
N ILE A 508 -4.47 -2.75 26.14
CA ILE A 508 -5.71 -3.35 25.65
C ILE A 508 -6.07 -2.72 24.29
N THR A 509 -5.97 -1.39 24.19
CA THR A 509 -6.18 -0.64 22.95
C THR A 509 -5.18 -1.06 21.87
N VAL A 510 -3.91 -1.25 22.22
CA VAL A 510 -2.88 -1.79 21.32
C VAL A 510 -3.27 -3.19 20.85
N SER A 511 -3.68 -4.09 21.75
CA SER A 511 -4.03 -5.46 21.37
C SER A 511 -5.22 -5.51 20.40
N LEU A 512 -6.25 -4.70 20.65
CA LEU A 512 -7.43 -4.60 19.78
C LEU A 512 -7.12 -3.94 18.43
N SER A 513 -6.30 -2.88 18.42
CA SER A 513 -5.88 -2.22 17.18
C SER A 513 -4.99 -3.12 16.31
N MET A 514 -4.12 -3.91 16.94
CA MET A 514 -3.29 -4.90 16.26
C MET A 514 -4.12 -6.08 15.72
N LEU A 515 -5.17 -6.50 16.45
CA LEU A 515 -6.13 -7.48 15.92
C LEU A 515 -6.88 -6.93 14.69
N GLY A 516 -7.29 -5.66 14.74
CA GLY A 516 -7.84 -4.95 13.58
C GLY A 516 -6.87 -4.93 12.39
N ARG A 517 -5.59 -4.62 12.65
CA ARG A 517 -4.53 -4.60 11.63
C ARG A 517 -4.27 -5.98 11.02
N LEU A 518 -4.24 -7.03 11.84
CA LEU A 518 -4.12 -8.43 11.40
C LEU A 518 -5.20 -8.74 10.34
N PHE A 519 -6.46 -8.53 10.69
CA PHE A 519 -7.56 -8.87 9.80
C PHE A 519 -7.66 -7.92 8.60
N ALA A 520 -7.27 -6.65 8.72
CA ALA A 520 -7.18 -5.73 7.59
C ALA A 520 -6.14 -6.20 6.56
N ALA A 521 -4.95 -6.60 7.01
CA ALA A 521 -3.89 -7.12 6.15
C ALA A 521 -4.31 -8.45 5.47
N SER A 522 -4.90 -9.38 6.23
CA SER A 522 -5.47 -10.61 5.69
C SER A 522 -6.55 -10.34 4.65
N SER A 523 -7.44 -9.39 4.92
CA SER A 523 -8.52 -9.01 3.99
C SER A 523 -7.97 -8.41 2.70
N PHE A 524 -6.91 -7.61 2.78
CA PHE A 524 -6.22 -7.07 1.62
C PHE A 524 -5.68 -8.18 0.69
N ALA A 525 -5.08 -9.24 1.25
CA ALA A 525 -4.59 -10.37 0.47
C ALA A 525 -5.73 -11.13 -0.24
N VAL A 526 -6.83 -11.37 0.47
CA VAL A 526 -8.02 -12.06 -0.09
C VAL A 526 -8.65 -11.20 -1.19
N PHE A 527 -8.77 -9.90 -0.96
CA PHE A 527 -9.33 -8.94 -1.91
C PHE A 527 -8.56 -8.92 -3.24
N TYR A 528 -7.22 -8.88 -3.19
CA TYR A 528 -6.39 -8.87 -4.41
C TYR A 528 -6.53 -10.14 -5.25
N VAL A 529 -6.80 -11.30 -4.64
CA VAL A 529 -7.14 -12.53 -5.36
C VAL A 529 -8.54 -12.42 -5.96
N LEU A 530 -9.51 -12.01 -5.14
CA LEU A 530 -10.93 -11.95 -5.51
C LEU A 530 -11.20 -10.98 -6.68
N ILE A 531 -10.56 -9.81 -6.70
CA ILE A 531 -10.71 -8.83 -7.80
C ILE A 531 -10.16 -9.38 -9.12
N GLY A 532 -9.06 -10.17 -9.07
CA GLY A 532 -8.49 -10.82 -10.25
C GLY A 532 -9.34 -11.97 -10.79
N GLU A 533 -10.04 -12.69 -9.91
CA GLU A 533 -10.91 -13.81 -10.28
C GLU A 533 -12.30 -13.35 -10.78
N LEU A 534 -12.84 -12.24 -10.25
CA LEU A 534 -14.16 -11.73 -10.62
C LEU A 534 -14.20 -10.94 -11.94
N LEU A 535 -13.13 -10.20 -12.24
CA LEU A 535 -13.07 -9.35 -13.42
C LEU A 535 -12.60 -10.14 -14.66
N PRO A 536 -13.29 -9.99 -15.81
CA PRO A 536 -12.95 -10.70 -17.04
C PRO A 536 -11.57 -10.27 -17.54
N THR A 537 -10.81 -11.23 -18.09
CA THR A 537 -9.39 -11.01 -18.49
C THR A 537 -9.21 -9.82 -19.43
N VAL A 538 -10.16 -9.60 -20.34
CA VAL A 538 -10.14 -8.50 -21.33
C VAL A 538 -10.26 -7.09 -20.72
N LEU A 539 -10.95 -6.95 -19.57
CA LEU A 539 -11.16 -5.66 -18.90
C LEU A 539 -10.43 -5.54 -17.56
N ARG A 540 -9.81 -6.62 -17.05
CA ARG A 540 -9.27 -6.70 -15.69
C ARG A 540 -8.30 -5.56 -15.37
N ALA A 541 -7.30 -5.34 -16.21
CA ALA A 541 -6.28 -4.32 -15.97
C ALA A 541 -6.88 -2.90 -15.91
N GLN A 542 -7.80 -2.58 -16.83
CA GLN A 542 -8.44 -1.27 -16.90
C GLN A 542 -9.39 -1.03 -15.71
N ALA A 543 -10.19 -2.03 -15.36
CA ALA A 543 -11.10 -1.96 -14.21
C ALA A 543 -10.32 -1.87 -12.88
N MET A 544 -9.26 -2.66 -12.69
CA MET A 544 -8.40 -2.55 -11.52
C MET A 544 -7.72 -1.18 -11.43
N GLY A 545 -7.26 -0.62 -12.56
CA GLY A 545 -6.69 0.73 -12.61
C GLY A 545 -7.70 1.82 -12.19
N ALA A 546 -8.93 1.76 -12.71
CA ALA A 546 -10.00 2.70 -12.35
C ALA A 546 -10.40 2.58 -10.86
N ALA A 547 -10.57 1.35 -10.36
CA ALA A 547 -10.87 1.11 -8.95
C ALA A 547 -9.73 1.59 -8.03
N SER A 548 -8.48 1.37 -8.43
CA SER A 548 -7.32 1.85 -7.68
C SER A 548 -7.21 3.38 -7.66
N PHE A 549 -7.60 4.07 -8.73
CA PHE A 549 -7.66 5.54 -8.76
C PHE A 549 -8.67 6.06 -7.73
N ILE A 550 -9.86 5.46 -7.69
CA ILE A 550 -10.92 5.81 -6.71
C ILE A 550 -10.46 5.49 -5.29
N SER A 551 -9.81 4.33 -5.08
CA SER A 551 -9.19 4.00 -3.79
C SER A 551 -8.13 5.03 -3.39
N GLY A 552 -7.33 5.53 -4.34
CA GLY A 552 -6.33 6.57 -4.09
C GLY A 552 -6.94 7.88 -3.59
N LEU A 553 -8.11 8.28 -4.11
CA LEU A 553 -8.85 9.43 -3.59
C LEU A 553 -9.30 9.21 -2.14
N GLY A 554 -9.71 7.99 -1.78
CA GLY A 554 -10.03 7.63 -0.40
C GLY A 554 -8.83 7.79 0.54
N LEU A 555 -7.63 7.47 0.07
CA LEU A 555 -6.40 7.57 0.88
C LEU A 555 -6.05 9.01 1.26
N LEU A 556 -6.52 10.02 0.52
CA LEU A 556 -6.38 11.44 0.88
C LEU A 556 -7.04 11.76 2.23
N ALA A 557 -8.05 10.99 2.65
CA ALA A 557 -8.72 11.17 3.93
C ALA A 557 -7.95 10.57 5.12
N CYS A 558 -7.00 9.67 4.91
CA CYS A 558 -6.27 8.95 5.97
C CYS A 558 -5.63 9.88 7.02
N PRO A 559 -4.79 10.88 6.65
CA PRO A 559 -4.15 11.74 7.65
C PRO A 559 -5.17 12.55 8.47
N TYR A 560 -6.32 12.89 7.90
CA TYR A 560 -7.38 13.62 8.59
C TYR A 560 -8.19 12.72 9.53
N ILE A 561 -8.42 11.44 9.16
CA ILE A 561 -9.04 10.46 10.06
C ILE A 561 -8.17 10.24 11.29
N VAL A 562 -6.86 10.11 11.11
CA VAL A 562 -5.90 9.92 12.21
C VAL A 562 -5.81 11.17 13.10
N HIS A 563 -5.90 12.38 12.51
CA HIS A 563 -5.85 13.63 13.26
C HIS A 563 -7.01 13.79 14.26
N LEU A 564 -8.15 13.10 14.08
CA LEU A 564 -9.23 13.08 15.07
C LEU A 564 -8.79 12.52 16.44
N ALA A 565 -7.63 11.85 16.51
CA ALA A 565 -7.00 11.41 17.76
C ALA A 565 -6.74 12.56 18.75
N VAL A 566 -6.60 13.80 18.26
CA VAL A 566 -6.40 14.99 19.11
C VAL A 566 -7.59 15.22 20.05
N TYR A 567 -8.81 14.93 19.59
CA TYR A 567 -10.01 15.07 20.42
C TYR A 567 -10.24 13.85 21.30
N SER A 568 -10.04 12.65 20.75
CA SER A 568 -10.12 11.40 21.50
C SER A 568 -9.42 10.29 20.72
N ARG A 569 -8.59 9.51 21.42
CA ARG A 569 -7.84 8.38 20.84
C ARG A 569 -8.72 7.29 20.23
N ALA A 570 -9.99 7.20 20.66
CA ALA A 570 -10.95 6.20 20.17
C ALA A 570 -11.64 6.60 18.84
N LEU A 571 -11.73 7.89 18.51
CA LEU A 571 -12.48 8.39 17.34
C LEU A 571 -11.93 7.90 15.99
N PRO A 572 -10.62 7.90 15.72
CA PRO A 572 -10.11 7.33 14.47
C PRO A 572 -10.43 5.84 14.34
N LEU A 573 -10.33 5.10 15.45
CA LEU A 573 -10.55 3.64 15.51
C LEU A 573 -12.00 3.27 15.26
N THR A 574 -12.96 4.05 15.74
CA THR A 574 -14.39 3.82 15.44
C THR A 574 -14.71 4.07 13.98
N ILE A 575 -14.23 5.17 13.40
CA ILE A 575 -14.47 5.49 11.98
C ILE A 575 -13.90 4.39 11.09
N MET A 576 -12.65 3.98 11.35
CA MET A 576 -12.02 2.85 10.66
C MET A 576 -12.82 1.56 10.82
N GLY A 577 -13.27 1.26 12.05
CA GLY A 577 -14.03 0.05 12.33
C GLY A 577 -15.40 0.00 11.64
N VAL A 578 -16.14 1.12 11.64
CA VAL A 578 -17.42 1.23 10.93
C VAL A 578 -17.24 1.06 9.42
N LEU A 579 -16.22 1.72 8.85
CA LEU A 579 -15.90 1.59 7.42
C LEU A 579 -15.54 0.14 7.05
N SER A 580 -14.81 -0.56 7.92
CA SER A 580 -14.44 -1.96 7.74
C SER A 580 -15.66 -2.89 7.80
N VAL A 581 -16.57 -2.71 8.77
CA VAL A 581 -17.81 -3.50 8.87
C VAL A 581 -18.72 -3.25 7.66
N MET A 582 -18.84 -2.01 7.20
CA MET A 582 -19.60 -1.68 5.99
C MET A 582 -19.04 -2.42 4.77
N GLY A 583 -17.71 -2.41 4.58
CA GLY A 583 -17.03 -3.16 3.52
C GLY A 583 -17.24 -4.68 3.63
N GLY A 584 -17.20 -5.22 4.85
CA GLY A 584 -17.51 -6.63 5.11
C GLY A 584 -18.93 -7.00 4.69
N ILE A 585 -19.91 -6.17 5.02
CA ILE A 585 -21.32 -6.39 4.63
C ILE A 585 -21.50 -6.27 3.11
N THR A 586 -20.86 -5.31 2.44
CA THR A 586 -20.94 -5.17 0.99
C THR A 586 -20.32 -6.34 0.24
N SER A 587 -19.24 -6.92 0.77
CA SER A 587 -18.58 -8.09 0.18
C SER A 587 -19.49 -9.34 0.15
N LEU A 588 -20.54 -9.40 0.99
CA LEU A 588 -21.55 -10.46 0.92
C LEU A 588 -22.32 -10.45 -0.40
N PHE A 589 -22.36 -9.34 -1.14
CA PHE A 589 -23.04 -9.29 -2.44
C PHE A 589 -22.16 -9.74 -3.61
N LEU A 590 -20.94 -10.21 -3.35
CA LEU A 590 -20.06 -10.81 -4.35
C LEU A 590 -20.30 -12.32 -4.46
N PRO A 591 -20.19 -12.92 -5.66
CA PRO A 591 -20.27 -14.37 -5.81
C PRO A 591 -18.96 -15.05 -5.34
N GLU A 592 -19.07 -16.33 -4.97
CA GLU A 592 -17.90 -17.15 -4.59
C GLU A 592 -17.10 -17.56 -5.83
N THR A 593 -15.76 -17.53 -5.73
CA THR A 593 -14.84 -17.82 -6.83
C THR A 593 -14.06 -19.12 -6.65
N LEU A 594 -14.14 -19.75 -5.46
CA LEU A 594 -13.46 -21.01 -5.18
C LEU A 594 -13.83 -22.11 -6.20
N ASN A 595 -12.79 -22.67 -6.84
CA ASN A 595 -12.87 -23.72 -7.86
C ASN A 595 -13.66 -23.36 -9.13
N GLN A 596 -13.91 -22.08 -9.38
CA GLN A 596 -14.59 -21.62 -10.60
C GLN A 596 -13.56 -21.23 -11.68
N PRO A 597 -13.88 -21.45 -12.98
CA PRO A 597 -13.01 -21.02 -14.07
C PRO A 597 -12.99 -19.48 -14.17
N LEU A 598 -11.83 -18.92 -14.55
CA LEU A 598 -11.70 -17.47 -14.73
C LEU A 598 -12.48 -17.00 -15.98
N PRO A 599 -13.28 -15.92 -15.87
CA PRO A 599 -14.00 -15.37 -17.01
C PRO A 599 -13.03 -14.79 -18.05
N GLN A 600 -13.15 -15.26 -19.30
CA GLN A 600 -12.28 -14.81 -20.39
C GLN A 600 -12.95 -13.74 -21.25
N THR A 601 -14.25 -13.87 -21.52
CA THR A 601 -15.02 -12.94 -22.36
C THR A 601 -15.92 -12.02 -21.53
N LEU A 602 -16.49 -10.98 -22.16
CA LEU A 602 -17.48 -10.09 -21.51
C LEU A 602 -18.78 -10.84 -21.20
N GLY A 603 -19.23 -11.69 -22.11
CA GLY A 603 -20.38 -12.58 -21.90
C GLY A 603 -20.20 -13.53 -20.72
N ASP A 604 -19.00 -14.14 -20.58
CA ASP A 604 -18.67 -14.98 -19.42
C ASP A 604 -18.72 -14.17 -18.12
N GLY A 605 -18.19 -12.95 -18.12
CA GLY A 605 -18.19 -12.07 -16.95
C GLY A 605 -19.59 -11.65 -16.49
N GLU A 606 -20.51 -11.43 -17.43
CA GLU A 606 -21.90 -11.05 -17.15
C GLU A 606 -22.74 -12.24 -16.65
N THR A 607 -22.51 -13.45 -17.19
CA THR A 607 -23.17 -14.68 -16.74
C THR A 607 -22.62 -15.18 -15.41
N PHE A 608 -21.34 -14.92 -15.11
CA PHE A 608 -20.69 -15.33 -13.86
C PHE A 608 -21.43 -14.77 -12.63
N GLY A 609 -21.97 -15.64 -11.78
CA GLY A 609 -22.69 -15.22 -10.58
C GLY A 609 -24.02 -14.50 -10.84
N ARG A 610 -24.65 -14.62 -12.01
CA ARG A 610 -25.95 -13.95 -12.30
C ARG A 610 -27.11 -14.46 -11.41
N ASN A 611 -27.09 -15.75 -11.05
CA ASN A 611 -28.13 -16.41 -10.26
C ASN A 611 -27.67 -16.79 -8.83
N PHE A 612 -26.65 -16.12 -8.30
CA PHE A 612 -26.09 -16.50 -7.00
C PHE A 612 -27.06 -16.17 -5.85
N LYS A 613 -27.20 -17.09 -4.88
CA LYS A 613 -27.96 -16.87 -3.64
C LYS A 613 -27.03 -16.35 -2.55
N ILE A 614 -27.48 -15.39 -1.75
CA ILE A 614 -26.68 -14.78 -0.68
C ILE A 614 -26.17 -15.84 0.33
N PHE A 615 -26.96 -16.89 0.61
CA PHE A 615 -26.58 -17.95 1.56
C PHE A 615 -26.03 -19.23 0.90
N SER A 616 -25.57 -19.20 -0.36
CA SER A 616 -25.01 -20.39 -0.99
C SER A 616 -23.67 -20.79 -0.36
N CYS A 617 -23.60 -22.01 0.19
CA CYS A 617 -22.37 -22.61 0.70
C CYS A 617 -21.43 -23.02 -0.45
N VAL A 618 -20.14 -23.20 -0.11
CA VAL A 618 -19.11 -23.72 -1.04
C VAL A 618 -19.52 -25.10 -1.57
N GLU A 619 -19.69 -25.22 -2.89
CA GLU A 619 -19.79 -26.52 -3.55
C GLU A 619 -18.41 -27.18 -3.53
N ARG A 620 -18.24 -28.22 -2.70
CA ARG A 620 -17.03 -29.06 -2.77
C ARG A 620 -17.12 -29.92 -4.03
N PRO A 621 -16.03 -30.06 -4.81
CA PRO A 621 -16.02 -31.02 -5.91
C PRO A 621 -16.32 -32.40 -5.34
N SER A 622 -17.33 -33.08 -5.90
CA SER A 622 -17.59 -34.48 -5.58
C SER A 622 -16.35 -35.27 -5.99
N GLU A 623 -15.64 -35.87 -5.03
CA GLU A 623 -14.58 -36.84 -5.33
C GLU A 623 -15.19 -37.94 -6.22
N LYS A 624 -14.64 -38.08 -7.43
CA LYS A 624 -14.78 -39.23 -8.30
C LYS A 624 -13.41 -39.75 -8.63
#